data_AF-A0A522V3J8-F1
#
_entry.id   AF-A0A522V3J8-F1
#
_cell.length_a   1.000
_cell.length_b   1.000
_cell.length_c   1.000
_cell.angle_alpha   90.00
_cell.angle_beta   90.00
_cell.angle_gamma   90.00
#
_symmetry.space_group_name_H-M   'P 1'
#
loop_
_entity.id
_entity.type
_entity.pdbx_description
1 polymer ?
#
loop_
_entity_poly.entity_id
_entity_poly.type
_entity_poly.pdbx_seq_one_letter_code
_entity_poly.pdbx_strand_id
1 'polypeptide(L)'
;MEGLKQAIERTGLQAEVRAWALLALAALAVAGVFALLLALSRTPHVQELMPWSWQSFFHKGLITHVIFSFIVWFVAVQGLVSTVATAKAAPGTVRLKALGPLALAVTILSYALLAAPALLDRGPPSLNNYVPVLDDPLYYAGVVILFLGVGLSALRLLVQLPGNAAKLDCFTYGTSVAAALYLIAMFSQILTWMLLPIGLEMPTRNEHLFWGPGHLLQFCNVALLITGWQLLSNALPERLFRPLLVSLIPFSLAGVIFLALHELPSLALKQSYTDLLWYG
;
A
#
# COMPACT_ATOMS: atom_id res chain seq x y z
N MET A 1 4.60 -4.05 26.21
CA MET A 1 3.75 -2.89 25.88
C MET A 1 4.25 -1.59 26.53
N GLU A 2 4.72 -1.61 27.78
CA GLU A 2 5.21 -0.42 28.49
C GLU A 2 6.33 0.34 27.74
N GLY A 3 7.32 -0.37 27.21
CA GLY A 3 8.39 0.26 26.41
C GLY A 3 7.94 0.90 25.09
N LEU A 4 6.82 0.46 24.51
CA LEU A 4 6.25 1.07 23.30
C LEU A 4 5.62 2.43 23.62
N LYS A 5 4.80 2.47 24.67
CA LYS A 5 4.15 3.70 25.13
C LYS A 5 5.19 4.76 25.47
N GLN A 6 6.23 4.39 26.21
CA GLN A 6 7.34 5.28 26.56
C GLN A 6 8.09 5.80 25.32
N ALA A 7 8.33 4.98 24.30
CA ALA A 7 9.02 5.41 23.07
C ALA A 7 8.20 6.46 22.30
N ILE A 8 6.88 6.25 22.18
CA ILE A 8 5.97 7.20 21.52
C ILE A 8 5.89 8.49 22.33
N GLU A 9 5.79 8.39 23.65
CA GLU A 9 5.71 9.55 24.54
C GLU A 9 6.97 10.40 24.50
N ARG A 10 8.14 9.76 24.55
CA ARG A 10 9.44 10.43 24.44
C ARG A 10 9.62 11.20 23.13
N THR A 11 9.06 10.70 22.04
CA THR A 11 9.23 11.28 20.69
C THR A 11 8.13 12.27 20.31
N GLY A 12 7.04 12.33 21.07
CA GLY A 12 5.90 13.21 20.80
C GLY A 12 5.06 12.77 19.59
N LEU A 13 5.11 11.49 19.19
CA LEU A 13 4.43 10.96 18.01
C LEU A 13 3.01 10.43 18.30
N GLN A 14 2.45 10.65 19.49
CA GLN A 14 1.14 10.11 19.90
C GLN A 14 0.03 10.50 18.93
N ALA A 15 -0.02 11.77 18.53
CA ALA A 15 -1.06 12.27 17.61
C ALA A 15 -0.94 11.63 16.23
N GLU A 16 0.29 11.44 15.74
CA GLU A 16 0.55 10.86 14.44
C GLU A 16 0.18 9.36 14.40
N VAL A 17 0.56 8.61 15.44
CA VAL A 17 0.17 7.19 15.58
C VAL A 17 -1.36 7.06 15.62
N ARG A 18 -2.05 7.92 16.38
CA ARG A 18 -3.53 7.93 16.42
C ARG A 18 -4.13 8.25 15.05
N ALA A 19 -3.60 9.24 14.34
CA ALA A 19 -4.09 9.62 13.03
C ALA A 19 -3.94 8.49 12.01
N TRP A 20 -2.78 7.81 11.96
CA TRP A 20 -2.59 6.65 11.09
C TRP A 20 -3.53 5.48 11.44
N ALA A 21 -3.74 5.22 12.73
CA ALA A 21 -4.70 4.20 13.15
C ALA A 21 -6.14 4.56 12.73
N LEU A 22 -6.54 5.82 12.89
CA LEU A 22 -7.84 6.30 12.43
C LEU A 22 -7.98 6.23 10.90
N LEU A 23 -6.92 6.52 10.14
CA LEU A 23 -6.92 6.36 8.68
C LEU A 23 -7.14 4.90 8.28
N ALA A 24 -6.40 3.96 8.88
CA ALA A 24 -6.59 2.54 8.61
C ALA A 24 -8.01 2.06 8.95
N LEU A 25 -8.58 2.51 10.07
CA LEU A 25 -9.97 2.21 10.44
C LEU A 25 -10.97 2.86 9.47
N ALA A 26 -10.73 4.12 9.08
CA ALA A 26 -11.57 4.83 8.12
C ALA A 26 -11.57 4.15 6.75
N ALA A 27 -10.42 3.62 6.29
CA ALA A 27 -10.35 2.85 5.06
C ALA A 27 -11.26 1.62 5.09
N LEU A 28 -11.21 0.84 6.19
CA LEU A 28 -12.10 -0.30 6.37
C LEU A 28 -13.57 0.11 6.48
N ALA A 29 -13.87 1.21 7.16
CA ALA A 29 -15.23 1.72 7.26
C ALA A 29 -15.80 2.12 5.90
N VAL A 30 -15.03 2.86 5.08
CA VAL A 30 -15.39 3.21 3.71
C VAL A 30 -15.59 1.94 2.87
N ALA A 31 -14.64 1.00 2.92
CA ALA A 31 -14.77 -0.27 2.21
C ALA A 31 -16.02 -1.05 2.63
N GLY A 32 -16.33 -1.11 3.93
CA GLY A 32 -17.50 -1.78 4.47
C GLY A 32 -18.82 -1.14 4.01
N VAL A 33 -18.89 0.19 3.98
CA VAL A 33 -20.04 0.92 3.42
C VAL A 33 -20.23 0.54 1.94
N PHE A 34 -19.16 0.57 1.14
CA PHE A 34 -19.25 0.16 -0.27
C PHE A 34 -19.63 -1.32 -0.42
N ALA A 35 -19.17 -2.23 0.44
CA ALA A 35 -19.58 -3.63 0.41
C ALA A 35 -21.10 -3.79 0.60
N LEU A 36 -21.69 -3.06 1.55
CA LEU A 36 -23.13 -3.05 1.77
C LEU A 36 -23.87 -2.47 0.55
N LEU A 37 -23.39 -1.34 0.03
CA LEU A 37 -23.96 -0.71 -1.16
C LEU A 37 -23.91 -1.63 -2.40
N LEU A 38 -22.87 -2.46 -2.53
CA LEU A 38 -22.76 -3.45 -3.60
C LEU A 38 -23.77 -4.58 -3.47
N ALA A 39 -24.03 -5.06 -2.25
CA ALA A 39 -25.07 -6.05 -2.02
C ALA A 39 -26.46 -5.47 -2.37
N LEU A 40 -26.72 -4.22 -1.99
CA LEU A 40 -27.98 -3.53 -2.30
C LEU A 40 -28.17 -3.31 -3.80
N SER A 41 -27.11 -2.90 -4.53
CA SER A 41 -27.19 -2.67 -5.98
C SER A 41 -27.42 -3.94 -6.80
N ARG A 42 -27.29 -5.12 -6.20
CA ARG A 42 -27.57 -6.43 -6.80
C ARG A 42 -28.87 -7.06 -6.30
N THR A 43 -29.58 -6.41 -5.39
CA THR A 43 -30.81 -6.93 -4.80
C THR A 43 -32.01 -6.52 -5.67
N PRO A 44 -32.85 -7.48 -6.14
CA PRO A 44 -34.03 -7.17 -6.94
C PRO A 44 -34.93 -6.13 -6.25
N HIS A 45 -35.53 -5.23 -7.03
CA HIS A 45 -36.30 -4.06 -6.58
C HIS A 45 -35.48 -2.98 -5.83
N VAL A 46 -34.50 -3.35 -5.00
CA VAL A 46 -33.63 -2.38 -4.31
C VAL A 46 -32.65 -1.71 -5.29
N GLN A 47 -32.17 -2.45 -6.28
CA GLN A 47 -31.28 -1.92 -7.32
C GLN A 47 -31.87 -0.74 -8.12
N GLU A 48 -33.20 -0.61 -8.14
CA GLU A 48 -33.93 0.48 -8.80
C GLU A 48 -33.84 1.80 -8.01
N LEU A 49 -33.46 1.72 -6.72
CA LEU A 49 -33.24 2.88 -5.85
C LEU A 49 -31.83 3.47 -5.98
N MET A 50 -30.95 2.86 -6.79
CA MET A 50 -29.59 3.35 -6.97
C MET A 50 -29.60 4.71 -7.69
N PRO A 51 -28.69 5.63 -7.33
CA PRO A 51 -28.66 6.99 -7.88
C PRO A 51 -28.34 7.06 -9.38
N TRP A 52 -27.79 5.99 -9.94
CA TRP A 52 -27.54 5.79 -11.38
C TRP A 52 -27.70 4.30 -11.71
N SER A 53 -27.42 3.89 -12.96
CA SER A 53 -27.64 2.50 -13.38
C SER A 53 -26.96 1.51 -12.43
N TRP A 54 -27.68 0.44 -12.04
CA TRP A 54 -27.18 -0.51 -11.04
C TRP A 54 -25.85 -1.14 -11.46
N GLN A 55 -25.63 -1.35 -12.76
CA GLN A 55 -24.38 -1.86 -13.30
C GLN A 55 -23.24 -0.86 -13.07
N SER A 56 -23.43 0.41 -13.41
CA SER A 56 -22.38 1.43 -13.20
C SER A 56 -22.10 1.59 -11.71
N PHE A 57 -23.14 1.62 -10.87
CA PHE A 57 -23.03 1.68 -9.42
C PHE A 57 -22.25 0.50 -8.86
N PHE A 58 -22.58 -0.71 -9.31
CA PHE A 58 -21.89 -1.91 -8.87
C PHE A 58 -20.40 -1.90 -9.24
N HIS A 59 -20.05 -1.63 -10.51
CA HIS A 59 -18.64 -1.70 -10.90
C HIS A 59 -17.80 -0.59 -10.26
N LYS A 60 -18.33 0.64 -10.17
CA LYS A 60 -17.62 1.75 -9.51
C LYS A 60 -17.49 1.52 -8.02
N GLY A 61 -18.56 1.07 -7.36
CA GLY A 61 -18.54 0.70 -5.96
C GLY A 61 -17.60 -0.48 -5.67
N LEU A 62 -17.48 -1.46 -6.58
CA LEU A 62 -16.60 -2.61 -6.43
C LEU A 62 -15.14 -2.17 -6.43
N ILE A 63 -14.77 -1.30 -7.37
CA ILE A 63 -13.42 -0.73 -7.44
C ILE A 63 -13.11 0.06 -6.17
N THR A 64 -14.03 0.92 -5.72
CA THR A 64 -13.85 1.68 -4.48
C THR A 64 -13.80 0.78 -3.23
N HIS A 65 -14.62 -0.27 -3.17
CA HIS A 65 -14.53 -1.26 -2.09
C HIS A 65 -13.13 -1.90 -2.04
N VAL A 66 -12.68 -2.43 -3.18
CA VAL A 66 -11.41 -3.17 -3.28
C VAL A 66 -10.21 -2.27 -3.01
N ILE A 67 -10.15 -1.06 -3.59
CA ILE A 67 -9.02 -0.15 -3.34
C ILE A 67 -8.92 0.21 -1.86
N PHE A 68 -10.06 0.44 -1.18
CA PHE A 68 -10.05 0.79 0.23
C PHE A 68 -9.77 -0.39 1.16
N SER A 69 -10.26 -1.60 0.85
CA SER A 69 -10.04 -2.79 1.67
C SER A 69 -8.67 -3.43 1.49
N PHE A 70 -8.14 -3.47 0.26
CA PHE A 70 -6.91 -4.20 -0.04
C PHE A 70 -5.67 -3.32 -0.21
N ILE A 71 -5.81 -2.09 -0.71
CA ILE A 71 -4.65 -1.21 -0.93
C ILE A 71 -4.55 -0.18 0.17
N VAL A 72 -5.54 0.72 0.28
CA VAL A 72 -5.51 1.85 1.21
C VAL A 72 -5.36 1.39 2.65
N TRP A 73 -6.09 0.35 3.08
CA TRP A 73 -5.96 -0.20 4.42
C TRP A 73 -4.55 -0.73 4.71
N PHE A 74 -3.99 -1.58 3.85
CA PHE A 74 -2.65 -2.15 4.02
C PHE A 74 -1.58 -1.07 4.06
N VAL A 75 -1.60 -0.10 3.15
CA VAL A 75 -0.59 0.97 3.13
C VAL A 75 -0.78 1.98 4.27
N ALA A 76 -2.01 2.18 4.77
CA ALA A 76 -2.24 2.95 5.99
C ALA A 76 -1.70 2.22 7.23
N VAL A 77 -1.82 0.89 7.29
CA VAL A 77 -1.17 0.06 8.32
C VAL A 77 0.36 0.17 8.20
N GLN A 78 0.92 0.15 6.99
CA GLN A 78 2.35 0.44 6.77
C GLN A 78 2.74 1.80 7.35
N GLY A 79 1.97 2.87 7.07
CA GLY A 79 2.21 4.20 7.63
C GLY A 79 2.16 4.24 9.16
N LEU A 80 1.20 3.53 9.76
CA LEU A 80 1.07 3.35 11.21
C LEU A 80 2.31 2.66 11.80
N VAL A 81 2.64 1.47 11.30
CA VAL A 81 3.75 0.69 11.85
C VAL A 81 5.08 1.39 11.61
N SER A 82 5.26 2.08 10.48
CA SER A 82 6.45 2.90 10.22
C SER A 82 6.61 4.04 11.22
N THR A 83 5.51 4.70 11.60
CA THR A 83 5.53 5.76 12.63
C THR A 83 5.90 5.19 14.00
N VAL A 84 5.36 4.03 14.36
CA VAL A 84 5.69 3.33 15.61
C VAL A 84 7.16 2.89 15.63
N ALA A 85 7.63 2.26 14.55
CA ALA A 85 9.01 1.84 14.39
C ALA A 85 9.98 3.03 14.42
N THR A 86 9.58 4.19 13.86
CA THR A 86 10.35 5.45 13.95
C THR A 86 10.50 5.88 15.41
N ALA A 87 9.43 5.84 16.21
CA ALA A 87 9.48 6.19 17.62
C ALA A 87 10.45 5.29 18.41
N LYS A 88 10.46 3.98 18.09
CA LYS A 88 11.33 2.99 18.74
C LYS A 88 12.80 3.13 18.34
N ALA A 89 13.07 3.44 17.07
CA ALA A 89 14.42 3.64 16.55
C ALA A 89 15.04 5.00 16.95
N ALA A 90 14.22 5.99 17.30
CA ALA A 90 14.69 7.32 17.67
C ALA A 90 15.23 7.37 19.12
N PRO A 91 16.46 7.87 19.36
CA PRO A 91 17.02 8.05 20.70
C PRO A 91 16.39 9.23 21.48
N GLY A 92 15.32 9.83 20.97
CA GLY A 92 14.63 10.99 21.52
C GLY A 92 14.27 11.99 20.43
N THR A 93 15.23 12.31 19.55
CA THR A 93 15.01 13.21 18.41
C THR A 93 14.56 12.43 17.17
N VAL A 94 13.46 12.85 16.56
CA VAL A 94 12.92 12.29 15.31
C VAL A 94 13.51 13.03 14.11
N ARG A 95 14.22 12.31 13.26
CA ARG A 95 14.72 12.83 11.97
C ARG A 95 13.57 13.08 11.01
N LEU A 96 13.69 14.13 10.19
CA LEU A 96 12.68 14.49 9.18
C LEU A 96 11.27 14.60 9.77
N LYS A 97 11.14 15.15 10.99
CA LYS A 97 9.86 15.22 11.74
C LYS A 97 8.71 15.85 10.93
N ALA A 98 9.02 16.84 10.08
CA ALA A 98 8.05 17.51 9.21
C ALA A 98 7.39 16.57 8.18
N LEU A 99 8.01 15.44 7.83
CA LEU A 99 7.40 14.47 6.92
C LEU A 99 6.18 13.77 7.52
N GLY A 100 6.02 13.73 8.84
CA GLY A 100 4.87 13.08 9.48
C GLY A 100 3.54 13.76 9.16
N PRO A 101 3.36 15.04 9.53
CA PRO A 101 2.15 15.79 9.19
C PRO A 101 1.90 15.87 7.67
N LEU A 102 2.96 16.01 6.86
CA LEU A 102 2.84 16.00 5.41
C LEU A 102 2.32 14.66 4.88
N ALA A 103 2.89 13.55 5.34
CA ALA A 103 2.45 12.20 4.98
C ALA A 103 0.96 11.99 5.29
N LEU A 104 0.52 12.39 6.48
CA LEU A 104 -0.89 12.33 6.88
C LEU A 104 -1.79 13.18 5.99
N ALA A 105 -1.44 14.45 5.75
CA ALA A 105 -2.26 15.36 4.96
C ALA A 105 -2.43 14.87 3.52
N VAL A 106 -1.34 14.40 2.92
CA VAL A 106 -1.34 13.81 1.56
C VAL A 106 -2.17 12.54 1.53
N THR A 107 -2.03 11.62 2.50
CA THR A 107 -2.87 10.42 2.58
C THR A 107 -4.34 10.72 2.84
N ILE A 108 -4.69 11.75 3.62
CA ILE A 108 -6.10 12.16 3.79
C ILE A 108 -6.69 12.64 2.46
N LEU A 109 -5.93 13.44 1.70
CA LEU A 109 -6.37 13.93 0.40
C LEU A 109 -6.63 12.78 -0.59
N SER A 110 -5.80 11.73 -0.58
CA SER A 110 -6.02 10.60 -1.48
C SER A 110 -7.34 9.87 -1.24
N TYR A 111 -7.84 9.82 0.00
CA TYR A 111 -9.13 9.18 0.29
C TYR A 111 -10.27 9.87 -0.46
N ALA A 112 -10.30 11.21 -0.42
CA ALA A 112 -11.29 11.98 -1.14
C ALA A 112 -11.18 11.77 -2.65
N LEU A 113 -9.96 11.79 -3.18
CA LEU A 113 -9.69 11.62 -4.61
C LEU A 113 -10.06 10.22 -5.14
N LEU A 114 -9.83 9.17 -4.35
CA LEU A 114 -10.17 7.79 -4.72
C LEU A 114 -11.68 7.50 -4.63
N ALA A 115 -12.39 8.15 -3.71
CA ALA A 115 -13.83 7.98 -3.56
C ALA A 115 -14.64 8.84 -4.55
N ALA A 116 -14.16 10.04 -4.89
CA ALA A 116 -14.93 11.01 -5.67
C ALA A 116 -15.43 10.48 -7.03
N PRO A 117 -14.65 9.77 -7.86
CA PRO A 117 -15.14 9.29 -9.14
C PRO A 117 -16.32 8.33 -9.01
N ALA A 118 -16.33 7.44 -8.01
CA ALA A 118 -17.45 6.55 -7.77
C ALA A 118 -18.69 7.29 -7.27
N LEU A 119 -18.53 8.29 -6.40
CA LEU A 119 -19.65 9.08 -5.86
C LEU A 119 -20.28 10.03 -6.89
N LEU A 120 -19.54 10.35 -7.96
CA LEU A 120 -19.95 11.27 -9.01
C LEU A 120 -20.34 10.55 -10.32
N ASP A 121 -20.41 9.21 -10.31
CA ASP A 121 -20.63 8.38 -11.51
C ASP A 121 -19.65 8.67 -12.65
N ARG A 122 -18.37 8.90 -12.35
CA ARG A 122 -17.31 9.24 -13.33
C ARG A 122 -16.35 8.10 -13.62
N GLY A 123 -15.78 8.14 -14.83
CA GLY A 123 -14.74 7.22 -15.31
C GLY A 123 -15.24 5.80 -15.60
N PRO A 124 -14.89 5.19 -16.75
CA PRO A 124 -15.18 3.78 -16.96
C PRO A 124 -14.38 2.91 -15.98
N PRO A 125 -14.98 1.81 -15.47
CA PRO A 125 -14.30 0.88 -14.58
C PRO A 125 -13.26 0.04 -15.33
N SER A 126 -12.07 -0.09 -14.75
CA SER A 126 -10.96 -0.90 -15.25
C SER A 126 -10.54 -1.88 -14.14
N LEU A 127 -10.97 -3.14 -14.29
CA LEU A 127 -10.76 -4.22 -13.32
C LEU A 127 -9.38 -4.89 -13.48
N ASN A 128 -8.32 -4.08 -13.45
CA ASN A 128 -6.96 -4.58 -13.55
C ASN A 128 -6.60 -5.45 -12.36
N ASN A 129 -5.64 -6.33 -12.57
CA ASN A 129 -5.08 -7.10 -11.48
C ASN A 129 -4.31 -6.18 -10.51
N TYR A 130 -4.35 -6.53 -9.22
CA TYR A 130 -3.77 -5.80 -8.08
C TYR A 130 -4.42 -4.46 -7.74
N VAL A 131 -4.44 -3.50 -8.66
CA VAL A 131 -4.99 -2.17 -8.42
C VAL A 131 -6.10 -1.88 -9.44
N PRO A 132 -7.37 -2.11 -9.08
CA PRO A 132 -8.47 -1.71 -9.93
C PRO A 132 -8.57 -0.19 -9.95
N VAL A 133 -8.92 0.37 -11.11
CA VAL A 133 -9.00 1.83 -11.27
C VAL A 133 -10.28 2.27 -11.95
N LEU A 134 -10.75 3.44 -11.56
CA LEU A 134 -11.66 4.21 -12.38
C LEU A 134 -10.80 5.04 -13.31
N ASP A 135 -11.05 4.95 -14.61
CA ASP A 135 -10.31 5.73 -15.61
C ASP A 135 -10.76 7.20 -15.55
N ASP A 136 -10.26 7.89 -14.53
CA ASP A 136 -10.55 9.28 -14.21
C ASP A 136 -9.28 9.93 -13.61
N PRO A 137 -8.90 11.15 -14.04
CA PRO A 137 -7.71 11.84 -13.52
C PRO A 137 -7.67 11.99 -12.00
N LEU A 138 -8.81 12.18 -11.33
CA LEU A 138 -8.87 12.27 -9.88
C LEU A 138 -8.48 10.94 -9.23
N TYR A 139 -8.90 9.82 -9.81
CA TYR A 139 -8.56 8.49 -9.30
C TYR A 139 -7.06 8.24 -9.39
N TYR A 140 -6.45 8.49 -10.56
CA TYR A 140 -5.00 8.32 -10.74
C TYR A 140 -4.20 9.25 -9.82
N ALA A 141 -4.63 10.51 -9.68
CA ALA A 141 -4.03 11.44 -8.71
C ALA A 141 -4.15 10.91 -7.28
N GLY A 142 -5.30 10.36 -6.91
CA GLY A 142 -5.53 9.71 -5.62
C GLY A 142 -4.56 8.55 -5.37
N VAL A 143 -4.34 7.67 -6.36
CA VAL A 143 -3.35 6.58 -6.25
C VAL A 143 -1.94 7.15 -6.03
N VAL A 144 -1.49 8.09 -6.87
CA VAL A 144 -0.15 8.69 -6.74
C VAL A 144 0.03 9.33 -5.36
N ILE A 145 -0.92 10.16 -4.95
CA ILE A 145 -0.90 10.87 -3.66
C ILE A 145 -0.89 9.88 -2.50
N LEU A 146 -1.70 8.82 -2.54
CA LEU A 146 -1.71 7.78 -1.51
C LEU A 146 -0.31 7.18 -1.33
N PHE A 147 0.29 6.75 -2.44
CA PHE A 147 1.56 6.05 -2.39
C PHE A 147 2.70 6.97 -1.95
N LEU A 148 2.69 8.23 -2.39
CA LEU A 148 3.63 9.26 -1.93
C LEU A 148 3.51 9.50 -0.42
N GLY A 149 2.29 9.69 0.09
CA GLY A 149 2.06 9.95 1.53
C GLY A 149 2.65 8.85 2.42
N VAL A 150 2.35 7.58 2.10
CA VAL A 150 2.91 6.44 2.86
C VAL A 150 4.41 6.29 2.62
N GLY A 151 4.90 6.58 1.40
CA GLY A 151 6.32 6.56 1.07
C GLY A 151 7.15 7.54 1.89
N LEU A 152 6.60 8.71 2.23
CA LEU A 152 7.24 9.66 3.13
C LEU A 152 7.41 9.09 4.56
N SER A 153 6.41 8.35 5.07
CA SER A 153 6.50 7.68 6.37
C SER A 153 7.52 6.54 6.35
N ALA A 154 7.52 5.74 5.28
CA ALA A 154 8.51 4.67 5.06
C ALA A 154 9.94 5.22 4.97
N LEU A 155 10.17 6.27 4.19
CA LEU A 155 11.47 6.93 4.06
C LEU A 155 11.96 7.49 5.41
N ARG A 156 11.07 8.15 6.16
CA ARG A 156 11.41 8.68 7.48
C ARG A 156 11.87 7.57 8.43
N LEU A 157 11.20 6.41 8.42
CA LEU A 157 11.65 5.25 9.20
C LEU A 157 13.07 4.85 8.80
N LEU A 158 13.33 4.63 7.51
CA LEU A 158 14.63 4.15 7.03
C LEU A 158 15.77 5.11 7.39
N VAL A 159 15.53 6.42 7.29
CA VAL A 159 16.50 7.47 7.71
C VAL A 159 16.72 7.49 9.23
N GLN A 160 15.74 7.05 10.01
CA GLN A 160 15.81 7.00 11.47
C GLN A 160 16.60 5.80 12.00
N LEU A 161 16.78 4.74 11.18
CA LEU A 161 17.42 3.51 11.64
C LEU A 161 18.87 3.75 12.09
N PRO A 162 19.32 3.05 13.15
CA PRO A 162 20.73 3.00 13.49
C PRO A 162 21.50 2.27 12.40
N GLY A 163 22.76 2.63 12.16
CA GLY A 163 23.62 1.96 11.18
C GLY A 163 23.95 0.49 11.49
N ASN A 164 23.48 -0.05 12.62
CA ASN A 164 23.63 -1.45 12.98
C ASN A 164 22.25 -2.09 13.22
N ALA A 165 21.81 -2.91 12.27
CA ALA A 165 20.52 -3.61 12.31
C ALA A 165 20.40 -4.62 13.47
N ALA A 166 21.50 -5.09 14.06
CA ALA A 166 21.47 -5.98 15.23
C ALA A 166 20.87 -5.31 16.48
N LYS A 167 20.80 -3.96 16.50
CA LYS A 167 20.19 -3.20 17.59
C LYS A 167 18.66 -3.07 17.48
N LEU A 168 18.09 -3.47 16.35
CA LEU A 168 16.64 -3.40 16.12
C LEU A 168 15.95 -4.61 16.74
N ASP A 169 14.83 -4.39 17.41
CA ASP A 169 13.93 -5.50 17.75
C ASP A 169 13.20 -6.04 16.52
N CYS A 170 12.59 -7.23 16.64
CA CYS A 170 11.92 -7.91 15.54
C CYS A 170 10.85 -7.04 14.86
N PHE A 171 10.05 -6.29 15.63
CA PHE A 171 9.01 -5.43 15.08
C PHE A 171 9.61 -4.31 14.20
N THR A 172 10.62 -3.61 14.73
CA THR A 172 11.25 -2.49 14.03
C THR A 172 12.02 -2.99 12.82
N TYR A 173 12.70 -4.13 12.94
CA TYR A 173 13.40 -4.79 11.85
C TYR A 173 12.43 -5.17 10.71
N GLY A 174 11.35 -5.89 11.03
CA GLY A 174 10.41 -6.34 10.01
C GLY A 174 9.64 -5.20 9.35
N THR A 175 9.27 -4.18 10.12
CA THR A 175 8.68 -2.95 9.58
C THR A 175 9.63 -2.20 8.64
N SER A 176 10.94 -2.22 8.93
CA SER A 176 11.96 -1.60 8.08
C SER A 176 12.14 -2.35 6.76
N VAL A 177 12.10 -3.68 6.80
CA VAL A 177 12.10 -4.52 5.58
C VAL A 177 10.84 -4.22 4.74
N ALA A 178 9.66 -4.19 5.36
CA ALA A 178 8.41 -3.84 4.67
C ALA A 178 8.46 -2.44 4.05
N ALA A 179 9.04 -1.46 4.75
CA ALA A 179 9.25 -0.10 4.23
C ALA A 179 10.21 -0.08 3.02
N ALA A 180 11.27 -0.88 3.04
CA ALA A 180 12.18 -1.00 1.89
C ALA A 180 11.48 -1.64 0.67
N LEU A 181 10.75 -2.74 0.88
CA LEU A 181 9.96 -3.41 -0.15
C LEU A 181 8.91 -2.47 -0.76
N TYR A 182 8.25 -1.68 0.07
CA TYR A 182 7.30 -0.65 -0.36
C TYR A 182 7.95 0.38 -1.30
N LEU A 183 9.14 0.89 -0.95
CA LEU A 183 9.87 1.84 -1.81
C LEU A 183 10.39 1.20 -3.10
N ILE A 184 10.75 -0.09 -3.08
CA ILE A 184 11.11 -0.85 -4.28
C ILE A 184 9.89 -0.97 -5.22
N ALA A 185 8.70 -1.27 -4.67
CA ALA A 185 7.46 -1.31 -5.46
C ALA A 185 7.12 0.06 -6.07
N MET A 186 7.27 1.15 -5.32
CA MET A 186 7.11 2.51 -5.86
C MET A 186 8.11 2.83 -6.97
N PHE A 187 9.38 2.43 -6.79
CA PHE A 187 10.39 2.62 -7.82
C PHE A 187 10.05 1.84 -9.08
N SER A 188 9.62 0.58 -8.95
CA SER A 188 9.11 -0.22 -10.06
C SER A 188 7.93 0.46 -10.74
N GLN A 189 6.99 1.04 -9.99
CA GLN A 189 5.84 1.76 -10.55
C GLN A 189 6.27 2.94 -11.42
N ILE A 190 7.26 3.71 -10.96
CA ILE A 190 7.82 4.86 -11.69
C ILE A 190 8.50 4.38 -12.98
N LEU A 191 9.32 3.32 -12.89
CA LEU A 191 9.98 2.75 -14.07
C LEU A 191 8.99 2.22 -15.08
N THR A 192 8.00 1.43 -14.65
CA THR A 192 6.94 0.91 -15.53
C THR A 192 6.18 2.05 -16.22
N TRP A 193 5.87 3.13 -15.50
CA TRP A 193 5.24 4.32 -16.10
C TRP A 193 6.11 4.95 -17.20
N MET A 194 7.42 5.09 -16.97
CA MET A 194 8.36 5.68 -17.93
C MET A 194 8.59 4.80 -19.16
N LEU A 195 8.59 3.48 -18.99
CA LEU A 195 8.89 2.51 -20.04
C LEU A 195 7.67 2.10 -20.86
N LEU A 196 6.45 2.34 -20.37
CA LEU A 196 5.23 1.99 -21.10
C LEU A 196 5.07 2.87 -22.35
N PRO A 197 4.80 2.27 -23.52
CA PRO A 197 4.55 3.02 -24.74
C PRO A 197 3.38 3.99 -24.61
N ILE A 198 3.54 5.18 -25.20
CA ILE A 198 2.45 6.13 -25.38
C ILE A 198 1.48 5.58 -26.43
N GLY A 199 0.17 5.75 -26.22
CA GLY A 199 -0.87 5.37 -27.19
C GLY A 199 -1.51 4.00 -26.96
N LEU A 200 -1.12 3.27 -25.91
CA LEU A 200 -1.86 2.06 -25.50
C LEU A 200 -3.29 2.40 -25.06
N GLU A 201 -4.24 1.53 -25.38
CA GLU A 201 -5.60 1.60 -24.84
C GLU A 201 -5.58 1.54 -23.32
N MET A 202 -6.44 2.31 -22.65
CA MET A 202 -6.39 2.47 -21.18
C MET A 202 -6.50 1.15 -20.40
N PRO A 203 -7.39 0.20 -20.73
CA PRO A 203 -7.42 -1.10 -20.03
C PRO A 203 -6.09 -1.86 -20.11
N THR A 204 -5.50 -1.94 -21.31
CA THR A 204 -4.20 -2.58 -21.52
C THR A 204 -3.08 -1.84 -20.80
N ARG A 205 -3.09 -0.52 -20.87
CA ARG A 205 -2.12 0.33 -20.17
C ARG A 205 -2.18 0.11 -18.67
N ASN A 206 -3.37 0.15 -18.08
CA ASN A 206 -3.56 0.00 -16.64
C ASN A 206 -3.17 -1.40 -16.16
N GLU A 207 -3.54 -2.44 -16.90
CA GLU A 207 -3.13 -3.81 -16.59
C GLU A 207 -1.61 -3.92 -16.49
N HIS A 208 -0.85 -3.40 -17.46
CA HIS A 208 0.61 -3.44 -17.40
C HIS A 208 1.19 -2.47 -16.37
N LEU A 209 0.56 -1.32 -16.14
CA LEU A 209 1.00 -0.32 -15.17
C LEU A 209 0.98 -0.86 -13.75
N PHE A 210 -0.01 -1.67 -13.39
CA PHE A 210 -0.21 -2.17 -12.03
C PHE A 210 0.21 -3.63 -11.82
N TRP A 211 0.44 -4.43 -12.88
CA TRP A 211 0.82 -5.84 -12.74
C TRP A 211 2.13 -6.02 -11.97
N GLY A 212 3.26 -5.56 -12.52
CA GLY A 212 4.58 -5.75 -11.91
C GLY A 212 4.72 -5.07 -10.55
N PRO A 213 4.44 -3.76 -10.44
CA PRO A 213 4.48 -3.05 -9.16
C PRO A 213 3.52 -3.64 -8.11
N GLY A 214 2.35 -4.12 -8.53
CA GLY A 214 1.37 -4.79 -7.66
C GLY A 214 1.88 -6.12 -7.10
N HIS A 215 2.61 -6.92 -7.90
CA HIS A 215 3.33 -8.10 -7.40
C HIS A 215 4.37 -7.69 -6.37
N LEU A 216 5.15 -6.64 -6.64
CA LEU A 216 6.18 -6.19 -5.70
C LEU A 216 5.59 -5.68 -4.37
N LEU A 217 4.42 -5.05 -4.43
CA LEU A 217 3.69 -4.62 -3.24
C LEU A 217 3.25 -5.82 -2.38
N GLN A 218 3.03 -7.01 -2.94
CA GLN A 218 2.70 -8.19 -2.13
C GLN A 218 3.84 -8.62 -1.21
N PHE A 219 5.11 -8.46 -1.60
CA PHE A 219 6.22 -8.71 -0.69
C PHE A 219 6.19 -7.79 0.52
N CYS A 220 5.79 -6.52 0.34
CA CYS A 220 5.56 -5.59 1.45
C CYS A 220 4.42 -6.11 2.36
N ASN A 221 3.30 -6.53 1.79
CA ASN A 221 2.16 -7.08 2.54
C ASN A 221 2.54 -8.35 3.33
N VAL A 222 3.32 -9.25 2.72
CA VAL A 222 3.83 -10.47 3.38
C VAL A 222 4.79 -10.12 4.52
N ALA A 223 5.69 -9.16 4.31
CA ALA A 223 6.59 -8.70 5.37
C ALA A 223 5.81 -8.10 6.55
N LEU A 224 4.75 -7.32 6.28
CA LEU A 224 3.84 -6.80 7.30
C LEU A 224 3.11 -7.92 8.04
N LEU A 225 2.60 -8.93 7.31
CA LEU A 225 1.90 -10.08 7.88
C LEU A 225 2.81 -10.87 8.84
N ILE A 226 4.00 -11.25 8.38
CA ILE A 226 4.98 -12.00 9.17
C ILE A 226 5.41 -11.18 10.40
N THR A 227 5.63 -9.87 10.23
CA THR A 227 5.97 -8.96 11.33
C THR A 227 4.83 -8.88 12.35
N GLY A 228 3.58 -8.81 11.89
CA GLY A 228 2.39 -8.82 12.74
C GLY A 228 2.22 -10.13 13.50
N TRP A 229 2.38 -11.27 12.83
CA TRP A 229 2.36 -12.58 13.49
C TRP A 229 3.49 -12.75 14.50
N GLN A 230 4.70 -12.29 14.18
CA GLN A 230 5.80 -12.32 15.15
C GLN A 230 5.51 -11.42 16.36
N LEU A 231 4.90 -10.24 16.16
CA LEU A 231 4.51 -9.36 17.25
C LEU A 231 3.48 -10.01 18.18
N LEU A 232 2.52 -10.74 17.63
CA LEU A 232 1.42 -11.36 18.38
C LEU A 232 1.81 -12.68 19.05
N SER A 233 2.57 -13.52 18.35
CA SER A 233 2.87 -14.89 18.80
C SER A 233 4.25 -15.02 19.42
N ASN A 234 5.20 -14.16 19.03
CA ASN A 234 6.63 -14.33 19.29
C ASN A 234 7.15 -15.74 18.95
N ALA A 235 6.55 -16.38 17.94
CA ALA A 235 6.74 -17.80 17.67
C ALA A 235 8.10 -18.15 17.04
N LEU A 236 8.68 -17.25 16.24
CA LEU A 236 9.96 -17.51 15.60
C LEU A 236 11.13 -16.94 16.42
N PRO A 237 12.22 -17.70 16.62
CA PRO A 237 13.45 -17.13 17.18
C PRO A 237 14.09 -16.16 16.17
N GLU A 238 14.77 -15.12 16.67
CA GLU A 238 15.32 -14.05 15.80
C GLU A 238 16.22 -14.56 14.66
N ARG A 239 16.98 -15.63 14.93
CA ARG A 239 17.86 -16.29 13.96
C ARG A 239 17.15 -16.87 12.73
N LEU A 240 15.83 -17.11 12.83
CA LEU A 240 14.98 -17.54 11.72
C LEU A 240 14.17 -16.36 11.17
N PHE A 241 13.64 -15.51 12.04
CA PHE A 241 12.81 -14.37 11.65
C PHE A 241 13.56 -13.37 10.75
N ARG A 242 14.78 -12.99 11.12
CA ARG A 242 15.53 -11.95 10.37
C ARG A 242 15.90 -12.42 8.95
N PRO A 243 16.50 -13.61 8.74
CA PRO A 243 16.79 -14.11 7.40
C PRO A 243 15.54 -14.28 6.54
N LEU A 244 14.44 -14.78 7.12
CA LEU A 244 13.16 -14.94 6.43
C LEU A 244 12.62 -13.61 5.87
N LEU A 245 12.70 -12.52 6.64
CA LEU A 245 12.23 -11.24 6.14
C LEU A 245 13.17 -10.62 5.12
N VAL A 246 14.48 -10.63 5.38
CA VAL A 246 15.43 -9.99 4.46
C VAL A 246 15.53 -10.71 3.12
N SER A 247 15.21 -12.02 3.07
CA SER A 247 15.19 -12.77 1.80
C SER A 247 14.11 -12.29 0.83
N LEU A 248 13.08 -11.57 1.28
CA LEU A 248 12.06 -10.99 0.39
C LEU A 248 12.65 -9.86 -0.50
N ILE A 249 13.71 -9.19 -0.05
CA ILE A 249 14.34 -8.07 -0.77
C ILE A 249 14.92 -8.50 -2.12
N PRO A 250 15.80 -9.52 -2.22
CA PRO A 250 16.34 -9.95 -3.51
C PRO A 250 15.25 -10.41 -4.49
N PHE A 251 14.18 -11.06 -4.03
CA PHE A 251 13.04 -11.40 -4.90
C PHE A 251 12.33 -10.14 -5.43
N SER A 252 12.08 -9.15 -4.56
CA SER A 252 11.50 -7.89 -5.01
C SER A 252 12.42 -7.13 -5.98
N LEU A 253 13.75 -7.18 -5.80
CA LEU A 253 14.71 -6.57 -6.73
C LEU A 253 14.78 -7.32 -8.06
N ALA A 254 14.66 -8.65 -8.06
CA ALA A 254 14.58 -9.43 -9.30
C ALA A 254 13.41 -8.98 -10.18
N GLY A 255 12.24 -8.68 -9.57
CA GLY A 255 11.12 -8.12 -10.31
C GLY A 255 11.35 -6.73 -10.91
N VAL A 256 12.22 -5.90 -10.31
CA VAL A 256 12.66 -4.65 -10.95
C VAL A 256 13.57 -4.93 -12.14
N ILE A 257 14.48 -5.91 -12.01
CA ILE A 257 15.40 -6.32 -13.08
C ILE A 257 14.62 -6.84 -14.30
N PHE A 258 13.48 -7.53 -14.12
CA PHE A 258 12.66 -7.99 -15.23
C PHE A 258 12.24 -6.86 -16.20
N LEU A 259 12.05 -5.63 -15.71
CA LEU A 259 11.73 -4.47 -16.56
C LEU A 259 12.88 -4.09 -17.51
N ALA A 260 14.12 -4.45 -17.18
CA ALA A 260 15.27 -4.25 -18.06
C ALA A 260 15.50 -5.41 -19.02
N LEU A 261 14.92 -6.58 -18.74
CA LEU A 261 15.10 -7.81 -19.53
C LEU A 261 13.98 -8.05 -20.55
N HIS A 262 12.86 -7.35 -20.41
CA HIS A 262 11.69 -7.51 -21.27
C HIS A 262 11.20 -6.17 -21.79
N GLU A 263 10.68 -6.17 -23.02
CA GLU A 263 9.93 -5.04 -23.56
C GLU A 263 8.54 -4.92 -22.91
N LEU A 264 7.94 -3.73 -22.96
CA LEU A 264 6.58 -3.46 -22.49
C LEU A 264 5.70 -3.01 -23.68
N PRO A 265 4.46 -3.53 -23.82
CA PRO A 265 3.83 -4.59 -23.04
C PRO A 265 4.33 -6.00 -23.41
N SER A 266 4.43 -6.91 -22.44
CA SER A 266 4.88 -8.29 -22.69
C SER A 266 4.15 -9.30 -21.81
N LEU A 267 3.66 -10.38 -22.44
CA LEU A 267 3.11 -11.53 -21.73
C LEU A 267 4.20 -12.31 -21.00
N ALA A 268 5.40 -12.42 -21.58
CA ALA A 268 6.54 -13.06 -20.94
C ALA A 268 6.92 -12.34 -19.64
N LEU A 269 6.93 -11.00 -19.66
CA LEU A 269 7.15 -10.21 -18.44
C LEU A 269 6.07 -10.48 -17.38
N LYS A 270 4.79 -10.55 -17.79
CA LYS A 270 3.71 -10.89 -16.85
C LYS A 270 3.93 -12.26 -16.22
N GLN A 271 4.33 -13.26 -17.01
CA GLN A 271 4.64 -14.59 -16.52
C GLN A 271 5.83 -14.59 -15.55
N SER A 272 6.90 -13.84 -15.83
CA SER A 272 8.04 -13.71 -14.92
C SER A 272 7.63 -13.20 -13.53
N TYR A 273 6.68 -12.25 -13.47
CA TYR A 273 6.12 -11.82 -12.18
C TYR A 273 5.24 -12.88 -11.50
N THR A 274 4.45 -13.64 -12.26
CA THR A 274 3.68 -14.77 -11.72
C THR A 274 4.61 -15.80 -11.08
N ASP A 275 5.65 -16.21 -11.82
CA ASP A 275 6.64 -17.20 -11.35
C ASP A 275 7.39 -16.69 -10.11
N LEU A 276 7.68 -15.38 -10.06
CA LEU A 276 8.31 -14.75 -8.89
C LEU A 276 7.49 -14.94 -7.60
N LEU A 277 6.16 -14.94 -7.66
CA LEU A 277 5.32 -15.21 -6.48
C LEU A 277 5.16 -16.69 -6.17
N TRP A 278 5.38 -17.58 -7.14
CA TRP A 278 5.32 -19.03 -6.91
C TRP A 278 6.59 -19.56 -6.26
N TYR A 279 7.75 -18.99 -6.60
CA TYR A 279 9.06 -19.51 -6.20
C TYR A 279 9.86 -18.59 -5.27
N GLY A 280 9.42 -17.34 -5.10
CA GLY A 280 10.09 -16.33 -4.27
C GLY A 280 9.51 -16.13 -2.87
#